data_AF-A0A7S0AWW9-F1
#
_entry.id   AF-A0A7S0AWW9-F1
#
_cell.length_a   1.000
_cell.length_b   1.000
_cell.length_c   1.000
_cell.angle_alpha   90.00
_cell.angle_beta   90.00
_cell.angle_gamma   90.00
#
_symmetry.space_group_name_H-M   'P 1'
#
loop_
_entity.id
_entity.type
_entity.pdbx_description
1 polymer ?
#
loop_
_entity_poly.entity_id
_entity_poly.type
_entity_poly.pdbx_seq_one_letter_code
_entity_poly.pdbx_strand_id
1 'polypeptide(L)'
;VAAGGFADGRGLAAALTLGADAVAMGSRFAVSQESPLADEIKRTVSVPDIDGGATEADTVYGKNFDGLYARVLKSPAAVRLNARPAPFPVVFYRAFKAASAMGIPLWKVLPGLLTRYQ
;
A
#
# COMPACT_ATOMS: atom_id res chain seq x y z
N VAL A 1 0.08 -20.68 -1.76
CA VAL A 1 -0.15 -19.69 -0.67
C VAL A 1 -1.18 -18.67 -1.13
N ALA A 2 -2.31 -18.55 -0.44
CA ALA A 2 -3.31 -17.52 -0.70
C ALA A 2 -2.92 -16.19 -0.02
N ALA A 3 -3.24 -15.04 -0.61
CA ALA A 3 -2.89 -13.74 -0.06
C ALA A 3 -4.00 -12.70 -0.25
N GLY A 4 -4.13 -11.78 0.70
CA GLY A 4 -5.08 -10.68 0.67
C GLY A 4 -6.36 -10.95 1.47
N GLY A 5 -6.65 -10.10 2.45
CA GLY A 5 -7.88 -10.16 3.24
C GLY A 5 -7.91 -11.18 4.38
N PHE A 6 -6.84 -11.97 4.59
CA PHE A 6 -6.75 -12.89 5.72
C PHE A 6 -6.32 -12.17 7.01
N ALA A 7 -7.13 -12.30 8.05
CA ALA A 7 -6.89 -11.64 9.34
C ALA A 7 -7.21 -12.51 10.57
N ASP A 8 -7.84 -13.67 10.38
CA ASP A 8 -8.28 -14.58 11.45
C ASP A 8 -8.28 -16.05 11.00
N GLY A 9 -8.64 -16.94 11.93
CA GLY A 9 -8.72 -18.38 11.68
C GLY A 9 -9.82 -18.80 10.71
N ARG A 10 -10.89 -18.00 10.54
CA ARG A 10 -11.96 -18.30 9.58
C ARG A 10 -11.45 -18.13 8.16
N GLY A 11 -10.76 -17.03 7.90
CA GLY A 11 -10.11 -16.79 6.61
C GLY A 11 -9.09 -17.87 6.27
N LEU A 12 -8.29 -18.31 7.26
CA LEU A 12 -7.37 -19.43 7.10
C LEU A 12 -8.11 -20.74 6.74
N ALA A 13 -9.11 -21.13 7.52
CA ALA A 13 -9.87 -22.36 7.29
C ALA A 13 -10.55 -22.36 5.90
N ALA A 14 -11.11 -21.23 5.49
CA ALA A 14 -11.68 -21.05 4.16
C ALA A 14 -10.61 -21.23 3.06
N ALA A 15 -9.43 -20.62 3.21
CA ALA A 15 -8.34 -20.76 2.24
C ALA A 15 -7.86 -22.21 2.12
N LEU A 16 -7.69 -22.91 3.25
CA LEU A 16 -7.31 -24.32 3.26
C LEU A 16 -8.37 -25.19 2.58
N THR A 17 -9.66 -24.91 2.84
CA THR A 17 -10.79 -25.64 2.21
C THR A 17 -10.83 -25.42 0.70
N LEU A 18 -10.43 -24.23 0.24
CA LEU A 18 -10.31 -23.89 -1.18
C LEU A 18 -9.01 -24.43 -1.83
N GLY A 19 -8.20 -25.19 -1.10
CA GLY A 19 -7.00 -25.87 -1.61
C GLY A 19 -5.69 -25.09 -1.49
N ALA A 20 -5.66 -24.00 -0.71
CA ALA A 20 -4.38 -23.36 -0.39
C ALA A 20 -3.63 -24.16 0.68
N ASP A 21 -2.29 -24.27 0.56
CA ASP A 21 -1.47 -24.90 1.61
C ASP A 21 -1.19 -23.95 2.80
N ALA A 22 -1.30 -22.65 2.56
CA ALA A 22 -1.02 -21.60 3.55
C ALA A 22 -1.61 -20.25 3.13
N VAL A 23 -1.66 -19.29 4.06
CA VAL A 23 -2.04 -17.89 3.82
C VAL A 23 -0.90 -16.94 4.14
N ALA A 24 -0.80 -15.85 3.38
CA ALA A 24 0.07 -14.71 3.67
C ALA A 24 -0.78 -13.54 4.20
N MET A 25 -0.38 -13.00 5.35
CA MET A 25 -1.07 -11.90 6.03
C MET A 25 -0.18 -10.65 6.04
N GLY A 26 -0.68 -9.54 5.48
CA GLY A 26 0.02 -8.25 5.48
C GLY A 26 -0.55 -7.32 6.55
N SER A 27 -1.72 -6.74 6.27
CA SER A 27 -2.39 -5.77 7.14
C SER A 27 -2.56 -6.26 8.58
N ARG A 28 -2.79 -7.56 8.78
CA ARG A 28 -2.92 -8.15 10.12
C ARG A 28 -1.62 -8.10 10.94
N PHE A 29 -0.47 -8.34 10.31
CA PHE A 29 0.83 -8.25 10.99
C PHE A 29 1.33 -6.80 11.06
N ALA A 30 0.89 -5.92 10.15
CA ALA A 30 1.22 -4.49 10.20
C ALA A 30 0.73 -3.80 11.49
N VAL A 31 -0.33 -4.32 12.13
CA VAL A 31 -0.89 -3.82 13.40
C VAL A 31 -0.40 -4.56 14.66
N SER A 32 0.61 -5.41 14.54
CA SER A 32 1.26 -6.06 15.69
C SER A 32 2.04 -5.05 16.55
N GLN A 33 2.39 -5.46 17.78
CA GLN A 33 3.17 -4.61 18.69
C GLN A 33 4.58 -4.37 18.14
N GLU A 34 5.16 -5.39 17.51
CA GLU A 34 6.52 -5.44 16.97
C GLU A 34 6.67 -4.65 15.65
N SER A 35 5.56 -4.37 14.96
CA SER A 35 5.58 -3.60 13.72
C SER A 35 6.08 -2.16 13.95
N PRO A 36 6.96 -1.62 13.09
CA PRO A 36 7.43 -0.23 13.18
C PRO A 36 6.38 0.79 12.68
N LEU A 37 5.19 0.34 12.30
CA LEU A 37 4.10 1.21 11.87
C LEU A 37 3.71 2.18 12.99
N ALA A 38 3.41 3.42 12.65
CA ALA A 38 2.99 4.44 13.61
C ALA A 38 1.73 3.98 14.38
N ASP A 39 1.73 4.19 15.70
CA ASP A 39 0.68 3.68 16.59
C ASP A 39 -0.69 4.27 16.27
N GLU A 40 -0.75 5.50 15.76
CA GLU A 40 -2.00 6.12 15.30
C GLU A 40 -2.61 5.30 14.17
N ILE A 41 -1.79 4.85 13.20
CA ILE A 41 -2.25 4.02 12.09
C ILE A 41 -2.64 2.63 12.57
N LYS A 42 -1.87 2.04 13.48
CA LYS A 42 -2.23 0.74 14.09
C LYS A 42 -3.60 0.81 14.73
N ARG A 43 -3.86 1.84 15.55
CA ARG A 43 -5.16 2.07 16.21
C ARG A 43 -6.28 2.20 15.18
N THR A 44 -6.12 3.06 14.18
CA THR A 44 -7.10 3.26 13.11
C THR A 44 -7.47 1.96 12.40
N VAL A 45 -6.53 1.04 12.18
CA VAL A 45 -6.79 -0.22 11.47
C VAL A 45 -7.24 -1.36 12.40
N SER A 46 -6.82 -1.33 13.67
CA SER A 46 -7.05 -2.42 14.63
C SER A 46 -8.45 -2.47 15.24
N VAL A 47 -9.17 -1.34 15.28
CA VAL A 47 -10.50 -1.22 15.90
C VAL A 47 -11.50 -0.68 14.88
N PRO A 48 -11.96 -1.50 13.92
CA PRO A 48 -13.05 -1.09 13.04
C PRO A 48 -14.31 -0.77 13.86
N ASP A 49 -15.04 0.26 13.45
CA ASP A 49 -16.38 0.64 13.95
C ASP A 49 -16.49 1.27 15.36
N ILE A 50 -15.39 1.47 16.09
CA ILE A 50 -15.36 2.26 17.34
C ILE A 50 -14.50 3.52 17.11
N ASP A 51 -15.01 4.69 17.50
CA ASP A 51 -14.30 5.99 17.49
C ASP A 51 -13.63 6.39 16.16
N GLY A 52 -14.25 6.04 15.01
CA GLY A 52 -13.75 6.44 13.69
C GLY A 52 -12.61 5.57 13.14
N GLY A 53 -12.47 4.33 13.63
CA GLY A 53 -11.60 3.33 13.01
C GLY A 53 -12.00 2.99 11.57
N ALA A 54 -11.01 2.54 10.78
CA ALA A 54 -11.17 2.26 9.36
C ALA A 54 -11.60 0.82 9.12
N THR A 55 -12.51 0.65 8.17
CA THR A 55 -12.97 -0.66 7.68
C THR A 55 -12.25 -1.06 6.40
N GLU A 56 -12.47 -2.27 5.88
CA GLU A 56 -11.95 -2.67 4.57
C GLU A 56 -12.48 -1.79 3.42
N ALA A 57 -13.66 -1.18 3.60
CA ALA A 57 -14.26 -0.25 2.65
C ALA A 57 -13.54 1.10 2.61
N ASP A 58 -12.76 1.43 3.64
CA ASP A 58 -11.99 2.68 3.74
C ASP A 58 -10.62 2.58 3.07
N THR A 59 -10.60 2.02 1.86
CA THR A 59 -9.40 1.93 1.04
C THR A 59 -9.64 2.48 -0.36
N VAL A 60 -8.58 3.00 -0.97
CA VAL A 60 -8.58 3.46 -2.36
C VAL A 60 -7.59 2.62 -3.14
N TYR A 61 -8.04 2.07 -4.26
CA TYR A 61 -7.19 1.34 -5.19
C TYR A 61 -6.89 2.19 -6.41
N GLY A 62 -5.62 2.28 -6.79
CA GLY A 62 -5.23 2.98 -8.01
C GLY A 62 -3.72 3.04 -8.18
N LYS A 63 -3.28 3.58 -9.33
CA LYS A 63 -1.87 3.60 -9.73
C LYS A 63 -1.12 4.89 -9.39
N ASN A 64 -1.85 5.95 -9.05
CA ASN A 64 -1.28 7.30 -9.05
C ASN A 64 -0.60 7.67 -7.72
N PHE A 65 -0.76 6.87 -6.67
CA PHE A 65 -0.15 7.11 -5.36
C PHE A 65 1.39 7.03 -5.42
N ASP A 66 1.94 5.92 -5.91
CA ASP A 66 3.37 5.64 -6.01
C ASP A 66 3.81 5.23 -7.44
N GLY A 67 2.89 5.21 -8.40
CA GLY A 67 3.14 4.78 -9.77
C GLY A 67 2.96 3.27 -10.01
N LEU A 68 2.53 2.51 -9.00
CA LEU A 68 2.17 1.10 -9.08
C LEU A 68 0.71 0.93 -8.63
N TYR A 69 0.07 -0.12 -9.11
CA TYR A 69 -1.27 -0.45 -8.63
C TYR A 69 -1.20 -0.90 -7.17
N ALA A 70 -1.67 -0.03 -6.28
CA ALA A 70 -1.65 -0.25 -4.86
C ALA A 70 -3.02 0.05 -4.23
N ARG A 71 -3.32 -0.66 -3.14
CA ARG A 71 -4.45 -0.37 -2.26
C ARG A 71 -3.91 0.37 -1.05
N VAL A 72 -4.41 1.58 -0.82
CA VAL A 72 -3.97 2.45 0.27
C VAL A 72 -5.14 2.82 1.18
N LEU A 73 -4.86 3.09 2.45
CA LEU A 73 -5.86 3.59 3.39
C LEU A 73 -6.44 4.93 2.88
N LYS A 74 -7.76 5.06 2.93
CA LYS A 74 -8.47 6.24 2.47
C LYS A 74 -8.15 7.42 3.38
N SER A 75 -7.58 8.46 2.79
CA SER A 75 -7.37 9.75 3.43
C SER A 75 -7.60 10.86 2.41
N PRO A 76 -7.84 12.11 2.83
CA PRO A 76 -8.00 13.23 1.89
C PRO A 76 -6.79 13.38 0.95
N ALA A 77 -5.58 13.09 1.45
CA ALA A 77 -4.36 13.07 0.66
C ALA A 77 -4.34 11.90 -0.33
N ALA A 78 -4.67 10.68 0.11
CA ALA A 78 -4.69 9.50 -0.75
C ALA A 78 -5.72 9.64 -1.88
N VAL A 79 -6.93 10.13 -1.59
CA VAL A 79 -7.96 10.38 -2.60
C VAL A 79 -7.49 11.40 -3.63
N ARG A 80 -6.91 12.53 -3.18
CA ARG A 80 -6.39 13.58 -4.05
C ARG A 80 -5.25 13.08 -4.94
N LEU A 81 -4.30 12.33 -4.37
CA LEU A 81 -3.18 11.77 -5.10
C LEU A 81 -3.62 10.68 -6.08
N ASN A 82 -4.64 9.87 -5.73
CA ASN A 82 -5.10 8.82 -6.63
C ASN A 82 -5.99 9.35 -7.77
N ALA A 83 -6.63 10.52 -7.59
CA ALA A 83 -7.57 11.08 -8.56
C ALA A 83 -6.94 11.42 -9.92
N ARG A 84 -5.68 11.87 -9.96
CA ARG A 84 -4.99 12.24 -11.20
C ARG A 84 -3.51 11.88 -11.14
N PRO A 85 -2.89 11.46 -12.26
CA PRO A 85 -1.45 11.23 -12.32
C PRO A 85 -0.69 12.54 -12.06
N ALA A 86 0.44 12.44 -11.37
CA ALA A 86 1.29 13.60 -11.13
C ALA A 86 1.88 14.12 -12.46
N PRO A 87 2.00 15.46 -12.64
CA PRO A 87 2.64 16.03 -13.81
C PRO A 87 4.10 15.56 -13.97
N PHE A 88 4.57 15.39 -15.21
CA PHE A 88 5.93 14.94 -15.51
C PHE A 88 7.04 15.65 -14.70
N PRO A 89 7.06 16.99 -14.55
CA PRO A 89 8.11 17.65 -13.76
C PRO A 89 8.13 17.23 -12.29
N VAL A 90 6.96 16.97 -11.70
CA VAL A 90 6.83 16.50 -10.32
C VAL A 90 7.29 15.06 -10.19
N VAL A 91 6.94 14.21 -11.16
CA VAL A 91 7.40 12.81 -11.23
C VAL A 91 8.92 12.76 -11.36
N PHE A 92 9.50 13.57 -12.24
CA PHE A 92 10.93 13.68 -12.45
C PHE A 92 11.65 14.08 -11.15
N TYR A 93 11.20 15.15 -10.49
CA TYR A 93 11.79 15.60 -9.23
C TYR A 93 11.69 14.54 -8.13
N ARG A 94 10.52 13.90 -7.97
CA ARG A 94 10.31 12.84 -6.96
C ARG A 94 11.19 11.62 -7.22
N ALA A 95 11.32 11.21 -8.48
CA ALA A 95 12.16 10.08 -8.85
C ALA A 95 13.64 10.34 -8.56
N PHE A 96 14.16 11.53 -8.88
CA PHE A 96 15.54 11.91 -8.56
C PHE A 96 15.77 12.00 -7.04
N LYS A 97 14.82 12.57 -6.29
CA LYS A 97 14.91 12.64 -4.83
C LYS A 97 14.91 11.25 -4.19
N ALA A 98 14.04 10.36 -4.64
CA ALA A 98 13.98 8.99 -4.16
C ALA A 98 15.25 8.19 -4.52
N ALA A 99 15.74 8.33 -5.75
CA ALA A 99 16.98 7.70 -6.20
C ALA A 99 18.18 8.14 -5.36
N SER A 100 18.29 9.44 -5.08
CA SER A 100 19.33 10.00 -4.22
C SER A 100 19.24 9.44 -2.79
N ALA A 101 18.03 9.38 -2.21
CA ALA A 101 17.81 8.81 -0.87
C ALA A 101 18.13 7.31 -0.79
N MET A 102 17.99 6.58 -1.89
CA MET A 102 18.31 5.14 -1.98
C MET A 102 19.74 4.86 -2.47
N GLY A 103 20.57 5.88 -2.72
CA GLY A 103 21.93 5.71 -3.24
C GLY A 103 21.98 5.12 -4.65
N ILE A 104 20.90 5.23 -5.43
CA ILE A 104 20.80 4.68 -6.78
C ILE A 104 21.35 5.71 -7.78
N PRO A 105 22.29 5.32 -8.66
CA PRO A 105 22.79 6.21 -9.71
C PRO A 105 21.68 6.69 -10.65
N LEU A 106 21.61 8.00 -10.89
CA LEU A 106 20.50 8.66 -11.63
C LEU A 106 20.34 8.15 -13.07
N TRP A 107 21.45 7.79 -13.73
CA TRP A 107 21.44 7.24 -15.09
C TRP A 107 20.69 5.88 -15.20
N LYS A 108 20.53 5.14 -14.10
CA LYS A 108 19.70 3.92 -14.06
C LYS A 108 18.20 4.20 -13.95
N VAL A 109 17.83 5.41 -13.53
CA VAL A 109 16.43 5.82 -13.33
C VAL A 109 15.84 6.46 -14.60
N LEU A 110 16.67 7.14 -15.38
CA LEU A 110 16.29 7.80 -16.63
C LEU A 110 15.53 6.88 -17.62
N PRO A 111 15.98 5.64 -17.91
CA PRO A 111 15.27 4.76 -18.83
C PRO A 111 13.86 4.40 -18.33
N GLY A 112 13.74 4.09 -17.03
CA GLY A 112 12.46 3.71 -16.41
C GLY A 112 11.45 4.86 -16.36
N LEU A 113 11.93 6.10 -16.27
CA LEU A 113 11.09 7.30 -16.29
C LEU A 113 10.48 7.57 -17.68
N LEU A 114 11.25 7.27 -18.74
CA LEU A 114 10.82 7.42 -20.13
C LEU A 114 9.82 6.33 -20.54
N THR A 115 10.04 5.08 -20.12
CA THR A 115 9.17 3.95 -20.49
C THR A 115 7.81 3.96 -19.81
N ARG A 116 7.66 4.64 -18.66
CA ARG A 116 6.38 4.71 -17.91
C ARG A 116 5.47 5.85 -18.33
N TYR A 117 5.92 6.73 -19.23
CA TYR A 117 5.18 7.92 -19.66
C TYR A 117 4.66 7.83 -21.12
N GLN A 118 4.82 6.67 -21.77
CA GLN A 118 4.09 6.26 -22.97
C GLN A 118 2.75 5.64 -22.59
#